data_AF-A0A060ZMI4-F1
#
_entry.id   AF-A0A060ZMI4-F1
#
_cell.length_a   1.000
_cell.length_b   1.000
_cell.length_c   1.000
_cell.angle_alpha   90.00
_cell.angle_beta   90.00
_cell.angle_gamma   90.00
#
_symmetry.space_group_name_H-M   'P 1'
#
loop_
_entity.id
_entity.type
_entity.pdbx_description
1 polymer ?
#
loop_
_entity_poly.entity_id
_entity_poly.type
_entity_poly.pdbx_seq_one_letter_code
_entity_poly.pdbx_strand_id
1 'polypeptide(L)'
;MDDIVRTAEQVITLTRVRDYIDAMGLVDLNDPEELASRLAAARNLLTEVSATVTHPTADDVEGVAEQILILEAVRALVSEYADVPATDTGRLLGHLMTTEVQLIQVNRAFGESEHTA
;
A
#
# COMPACT_ATOMS: atom_id res chain seq x y z
N MET A 1 -14.48 -22.38 3.82
CA MET A 1 -14.92 -21.53 2.69
C MET A 1 -14.38 -20.12 2.88
N ASP A 2 -14.38 -19.61 4.11
CA ASP A 2 -13.79 -18.32 4.48
C ASP A 2 -12.29 -18.17 4.18
N ASP A 3 -11.48 -19.23 4.32
CA ASP A 3 -10.04 -19.13 4.06
C ASP A 3 -9.73 -18.91 2.56
N ILE A 4 -10.48 -19.55 1.67
CA ILE A 4 -10.30 -19.40 0.21
C ILE A 4 -10.71 -17.99 -0.23
N VAL A 5 -11.83 -17.49 0.30
CA VAL A 5 -12.32 -16.12 0.00
C VAL A 5 -11.31 -15.08 0.50
N ARG A 6 -10.80 -15.25 1.72
CA ARG A 6 -9.77 -14.37 2.30
C ARG A 6 -8.47 -14.37 1.50
N THR A 7 -8.00 -15.55 1.07
CA THR A 7 -6.82 -15.65 0.21
C THR A 7 -7.06 -15.00 -1.15
N ALA A 8 -8.24 -15.16 -1.76
CA ALA A 8 -8.57 -14.51 -3.02
C ALA A 8 -8.60 -12.98 -2.90
N GLU A 9 -9.18 -12.44 -1.82
CA GLU A 9 -9.19 -11.00 -1.53
C GLU A 9 -7.77 -10.45 -1.36
N GLN A 10 -6.91 -11.15 -0.61
CA GLN A 10 -5.51 -10.77 -0.46
C GLN A 10 -4.77 -10.73 -1.81
N VAL A 11 -4.93 -11.75 -2.66
CA VAL A 11 -4.31 -11.80 -4.00
C VAL A 11 -4.79 -10.65 -4.88
N ILE A 12 -6.09 -10.33 -4.85
CA ILE A 12 -6.66 -9.22 -5.61
C ILE A 12 -6.09 -7.89 -5.13
N THR A 13 -6.04 -7.66 -3.81
CA THR A 13 -5.47 -6.42 -3.25
C THR A 13 -4.00 -6.26 -3.62
N LEU A 14 -3.19 -7.32 -3.52
CA LEU A 14 -1.77 -7.27 -3.91
C LEU A 14 -1.58 -7.07 -5.42
N THR A 15 -2.47 -7.61 -6.25
CA THR A 15 -2.47 -7.33 -7.70
C THR A 15 -2.74 -5.85 -7.97
N ARG A 16 -3.70 -5.23 -7.28
CA ARG A 16 -3.97 -3.79 -7.40
C ARG A 16 -2.78 -2.93 -6.94
N VAL A 17 -2.06 -3.37 -5.90
CA VAL A 17 -0.81 -2.72 -5.47
C VAL A 17 0.23 -2.74 -6.59
N ARG A 18 0.42 -3.89 -7.24
CA ARG A 18 1.32 -4.02 -8.41
C ARG A 18 0.88 -3.11 -9.54
N ASP A 19 -0.40 -3.14 -9.91
CA ASP A 19 -0.96 -2.31 -10.99
C ASP A 19 -0.78 -0.80 -10.70
N TYR A 20 -0.99 -0.39 -9.45
CA TYR A 20 -0.74 1.00 -9.03
C TYR A 20 0.75 1.37 -9.20
N ILE A 21 1.65 0.49 -8.77
CA ILE A 21 3.11 0.71 -8.88
C ILE A 21 3.55 0.79 -10.33
N ASP A 22 3.06 -0.09 -11.19
CA ASP A 22 3.38 -0.09 -12.62
C ASP A 22 2.83 1.15 -13.32
N ALA A 23 1.71 1.69 -12.84
CA ALA A 23 1.11 2.93 -13.31
C ALA A 23 1.76 4.19 -12.72
N MET A 24 2.71 4.08 -11.76
CA MET A 24 3.44 5.23 -11.25
C MET A 24 4.35 5.81 -12.34
N GLY A 25 3.81 6.77 -13.08
CA GLY A 25 4.51 7.54 -14.11
C GLY A 25 4.49 9.04 -13.85
N LEU A 26 4.78 9.82 -14.90
CA LEU A 26 4.78 11.29 -14.90
C LEU A 26 3.49 11.84 -14.26
N VAL A 27 3.61 12.36 -13.04
CA VAL A 27 2.62 13.20 -12.37
C VAL A 27 3.00 14.65 -12.63
N ASP A 28 2.04 15.51 -12.95
CA ASP A 28 2.32 16.94 -12.84
C ASP A 28 2.40 17.33 -11.36
N LEU A 29 3.64 17.47 -10.87
CA LEU A 29 3.92 17.86 -9.48
C LEU A 29 3.44 19.29 -9.15
N ASN A 30 3.02 20.06 -10.15
CA ASN A 30 2.48 21.40 -9.98
C ASN A 30 0.94 21.43 -9.99
N ASP A 31 0.28 20.31 -10.27
CA ASP A 31 -1.18 20.20 -10.24
C ASP A 31 -1.65 19.65 -8.87
N PRO A 32 -2.16 20.52 -7.96
CA PRO A 32 -2.64 20.08 -6.66
C PRO A 32 -3.87 19.16 -6.74
N GLU A 33 -4.70 19.27 -7.79
CA GLU A 33 -5.86 18.40 -7.97
C GLU A 33 -5.40 17.00 -8.38
N GLU A 34 -4.41 16.90 -9.29
CA GLU A 34 -3.80 15.60 -9.66
C GLU A 34 -3.14 14.94 -8.45
N LEU A 35 -2.35 15.70 -7.67
CA LEU A 35 -1.69 15.20 -6.46
C LEU A 35 -2.69 14.72 -5.39
N ALA A 36 -3.76 15.48 -5.17
CA ALA A 36 -4.82 15.09 -4.24
C ALA A 36 -5.55 13.82 -4.69
N SER A 37 -5.83 13.70 -5.99
CA SER A 37 -6.46 12.51 -6.57
C SER A 37 -5.58 11.26 -6.43
N ARG A 38 -4.29 11.38 -6.78
CA ARG A 38 -3.29 10.31 -6.60
C ARG A 38 -3.16 9.90 -5.15
N LEU A 39 -3.05 10.86 -4.24
CA LEU A 39 -2.95 10.59 -2.81
C LEU A 39 -4.20 9.86 -2.30
N ALA A 40 -5.40 10.25 -2.72
CA ALA A 40 -6.63 9.55 -2.36
C ALA A 40 -6.64 8.10 -2.87
N ALA A 41 -6.22 7.86 -4.11
CA ALA A 41 -6.13 6.51 -4.68
C ALA A 41 -5.13 5.63 -3.90
N ALA A 42 -3.92 6.14 -3.65
CA ALA A 42 -2.89 5.43 -2.90
C ALA A 42 -3.33 5.12 -1.45
N ARG A 43 -4.01 6.06 -0.80
CA ARG A 43 -4.58 5.88 0.55
C ARG A 43 -5.66 4.81 0.60
N ASN A 44 -6.57 4.82 -0.37
CA ASN A 44 -7.62 3.81 -0.47
C ASN A 44 -6.98 2.42 -0.60
N LEU A 45 -5.92 2.30 -1.41
CA LEU A 45 -5.22 1.05 -1.59
C LEU A 45 -4.48 0.57 -0.33
N LEU A 46 -3.85 1.48 0.43
CA LEU A 46 -3.30 1.14 1.75
C LEU A 46 -4.38 0.71 2.75
N THR A 47 -5.56 1.33 2.68
CA THR A 47 -6.71 0.94 3.51
C THR A 47 -7.16 -0.47 3.16
N GLU A 48 -7.28 -0.79 1.86
CA GLU A 48 -7.56 -2.15 1.38
C GLU A 48 -6.50 -3.14 1.88
N VAL A 49 -5.21 -2.83 1.74
CA VAL A 49 -4.10 -3.65 2.26
C VAL A 49 -4.26 -3.90 3.75
N SER A 50 -4.52 -2.85 4.54
CA SER A 50 -4.66 -2.96 5.99
C SER A 50 -5.81 -3.87 6.43
N ALA A 51 -6.87 -3.94 5.62
CA ALA A 51 -8.09 -4.69 5.89
C ALA A 51 -8.01 -6.14 5.40
N THR A 52 -7.39 -6.38 4.23
CA THR A 52 -7.39 -7.70 3.58
C THR A 52 -6.13 -8.50 3.83
N VAL A 53 -4.96 -7.84 4.03
CA VAL A 53 -3.68 -8.54 4.22
C VAL A 53 -3.48 -8.82 5.70
N THR A 54 -3.52 -10.11 6.05
CA THR A 54 -3.29 -10.59 7.42
C THR A 54 -1.83 -10.94 7.65
N HIS A 55 -1.42 -11.04 8.92
CA HIS A 55 -0.06 -11.48 9.24
C HIS A 55 0.22 -12.85 8.60
N PRO A 56 1.40 -13.03 7.99
CA PRO A 56 1.79 -14.33 7.48
C PRO A 56 1.89 -15.35 8.60
N THR A 57 1.51 -16.59 8.29
CA THR A 57 1.75 -17.76 9.12
C THR A 57 2.72 -18.66 8.38
N ALA A 58 4.02 -18.36 8.45
CA ALA A 58 5.07 -19.13 7.76
C ALA A 58 6.20 -19.53 8.72
N ASP A 59 6.93 -20.58 8.34
CA ASP A 59 8.08 -21.10 9.10
C ASP A 59 9.34 -20.22 8.98
N ASP A 60 9.36 -19.28 8.02
CA ASP A 60 10.42 -18.27 7.88
C ASP A 60 10.14 -17.07 8.79
N VAL A 61 10.75 -17.11 9.98
CA VAL A 61 10.56 -16.11 11.03
C VAL A 61 11.03 -14.71 10.60
N GLU A 62 12.07 -14.61 9.77
CA GLU A 62 12.63 -13.31 9.38
C GLU A 62 11.73 -12.60 8.35
N GLY A 63 11.30 -13.32 7.31
CA GLY A 63 10.32 -12.80 6.35
C GLY A 63 8.96 -12.48 6.99
N VAL A 64 8.53 -13.28 7.97
CA VAL A 64 7.31 -13.01 8.76
C VAL A 64 7.43 -11.72 9.58
N ALA A 65 8.57 -11.50 10.24
CA ALA A 65 8.79 -10.30 11.03
C ALA A 65 8.77 -9.02 10.16
N GLU A 66 9.43 -9.05 8.99
CA GLU A 66 9.41 -7.93 8.04
C GLU A 66 7.98 -7.62 7.56
N GLN A 67 7.23 -8.65 7.15
CA GLN A 67 5.85 -8.51 6.71
C GLN A 67 4.92 -7.95 7.80
N ILE A 68 5.12 -8.36 9.07
CA ILE A 68 4.38 -7.81 10.21
C ILE A 68 4.69 -6.32 10.38
N LEU A 69 5.97 -5.94 10.40
CA LEU A 69 6.38 -4.54 10.57
C LEU A 69 5.83 -3.64 9.46
N ILE A 70 5.83 -4.13 8.22
CA ILE A 70 5.26 -3.41 7.08
C ILE A 70 3.75 -3.24 7.25
N LEU A 71 3.02 -4.27 7.68
CA LEU A 71 1.58 -4.15 7.93
C LEU A 71 1.25 -3.22 9.10
N GLU A 72 2.07 -3.21 10.15
CA GLU A 72 1.93 -2.26 11.26
C GLU A 72 2.17 -0.82 10.80
N ALA A 73 3.19 -0.58 9.97
CA ALA A 73 3.45 0.72 9.38
C ALA A 73 2.28 1.18 8.48
N VAL A 74 1.72 0.28 7.66
CA VAL A 74 0.50 0.57 6.87
C VAL A 74 -0.66 0.98 7.78
N ARG A 75 -0.93 0.23 8.85
CA ARG A 75 -2.05 0.52 9.76
C ARG A 75 -1.85 1.84 10.52
N ALA A 76 -0.62 2.13 10.94
CA ALA A 76 -0.27 3.40 11.56
C ALA A 76 -0.51 4.56 10.58
N LEU A 77 0.00 4.44 9.35
CA LEU A 77 -0.15 5.45 8.31
C LEU A 77 -1.63 5.70 7.95
N VAL A 78 -2.43 4.63 7.82
CA VAL A 78 -3.89 4.73 7.59
C VAL A 78 -4.59 5.46 8.75
N SER A 79 -4.18 5.18 9.99
CA SER A 79 -4.78 5.80 11.19
C SER A 79 -4.38 7.26 11.37
N GLU A 80 -3.21 7.66 10.86
CA GLU A 80 -2.66 9.02 10.98
C GLU A 80 -3.15 10.00 9.91
N TYR A 81 -3.90 9.55 8.90
CA TYR A 81 -4.42 10.44 7.86
C TYR A 81 -5.49 11.38 8.41
N ALA A 82 -5.03 12.51 8.94
CA ALA A 82 -5.82 13.72 9.06
C ALA A 82 -6.01 14.37 7.67
N ASP A 83 -7.09 15.12 7.53
CA ASP A 83 -7.44 15.87 6.33
C ASP A 83 -6.24 16.71 5.84
N VAL A 84 -5.73 16.39 4.65
CA VAL A 84 -4.60 17.14 4.05
C VAL A 84 -5.20 18.24 3.19
N PRO A 85 -4.96 19.52 3.50
CA PRO A 85 -5.54 20.60 2.73
C PRO A 85 -5.08 20.53 1.27
N ALA A 86 -6.03 20.53 0.34
CA ALA A 86 -5.75 20.49 -1.10
C ALA A 86 -4.93 21.70 -1.60
N THR A 87 -4.88 22.78 -0.82
CA THR A 87 -4.17 24.02 -1.16
C THR A 87 -2.67 23.97 -0.84
N ASP A 88 -2.19 22.94 -0.14
CA ASP A 88 -0.77 22.80 0.24
C ASP A 88 -0.09 21.71 -0.61
N THR A 89 0.35 22.09 -1.81
CA THR A 89 0.99 21.19 -2.79
C THR A 89 2.21 20.47 -2.21
N GLY A 90 3.02 21.15 -1.40
CA GLY A 90 4.21 20.57 -0.77
C GLY A 90 3.84 19.46 0.22
N ARG A 91 2.79 19.69 1.02
CA ARG A 91 2.27 18.70 1.96
C ARG A 91 1.58 17.53 1.23
N LEU A 92 0.80 17.80 0.19
CA LEU A 92 0.21 16.76 -0.66
C LEU A 92 1.29 15.84 -1.23
N LEU A 93 2.35 16.41 -1.80
CA LEU A 93 3.47 15.66 -2.34
C LEU A 93 4.17 14.81 -1.28
N GLY A 94 4.46 15.39 -0.11
CA GLY A 94 5.09 14.66 1.00
C GLY A 94 4.27 13.46 1.48
N HIS A 95 2.95 13.63 1.57
CA HIS A 95 2.05 12.51 1.89
C HIS A 95 1.98 11.49 0.75
N LEU A 96 1.91 11.92 -0.51
CA LEU A 96 1.89 11.01 -1.65
C LEU A 96 3.15 10.15 -1.68
N MET A 97 4.33 10.75 -1.59
CA MET A 97 5.60 10.01 -1.57
C MET A 97 5.68 9.02 -0.42
N THR A 98 5.28 9.41 0.80
CA THR A 98 5.24 8.50 1.96
C THR A 98 4.31 7.31 1.71
N THR A 99 3.14 7.57 1.13
CA THR A 99 2.12 6.55 0.82
C THR A 99 2.62 5.57 -0.25
N GLU A 100 3.22 6.10 -1.32
CA GLU A 100 3.74 5.30 -2.43
C GLU A 100 4.95 4.46 -2.01
N VAL A 101 5.84 4.98 -1.17
CA VAL A 101 6.93 4.19 -0.56
C VAL A 101 6.36 3.01 0.23
N GLN A 102 5.29 3.23 0.99
CA GLN A 102 4.66 2.15 1.75
C GLN A 102 4.04 1.09 0.83
N LEU A 103 3.40 1.48 -0.27
CA LEU A 103 2.88 0.54 -1.28
C LEU A 103 4.00 -0.27 -1.94
N ILE A 104 5.15 0.35 -2.24
CA ILE A 104 6.33 -0.35 -2.77
C ILE A 104 6.85 -1.39 -1.76
N GLN A 105 6.90 -1.04 -0.47
CA GLN A 105 7.33 -1.97 0.58
C GLN A 105 6.37 -3.16 0.71
N VAL A 106 5.06 -2.91 0.66
CA VAL A 106 4.04 -3.98 0.62
C VAL A 106 4.28 -4.89 -0.58
N ASN A 107 4.47 -4.34 -1.78
CA ASN A 107 4.72 -5.15 -2.96
C ASN A 107 6.00 -5.97 -2.87
N ARG A 108 7.07 -5.46 -2.28
CA ARG A 108 8.31 -6.23 -2.07
C ARG A 108 8.09 -7.39 -1.10
N ALA A 109 7.53 -7.11 0.07
CA ALA A 109 7.42 -8.09 1.14
C ALA A 109 6.39 -9.19 0.83
N PHE A 110 5.34 -8.88 0.06
CA PHE A 110 4.25 -9.82 -0.26
C PHE A 110 4.22 -10.24 -1.73
N GLY A 111 5.04 -9.65 -2.60
CA GLY A 111 5.03 -9.92 -4.04
C GLY A 111 5.98 -11.02 -4.50
N GLU A 112 6.99 -11.38 -3.70
CA GLU A 112 7.99 -12.40 -4.05
C GLU A 112 7.52 -13.85 -3.88
N SER A 113 6.27 -14.10 -3.48
CA SER A 113 5.72 -15.46 -3.33
C SER A 113 5.56 -16.24 -4.65
N GLU A 114 5.99 -15.70 -5.80
CA GLU A 114 5.91 -16.36 -7.12
C GLU A 114 7.25 -16.93 -7.64
N HIS A 115 8.34 -16.99 -6.85
CA HIS A 115 9.66 -17.45 -7.34
C HIS A 115 10.38 -18.53 -6.51
N THR A 116 9.64 -19.53 -6.04
CA THR A 116 10.23 -20.82 -5.62
C THR A 116 9.25 -21.97 -5.86
N ALA A 117 9.15 -22.42 -7.12
CA ALA A 117 8.59 -23.73 -7.49
C ALA A 117 9.37 -24.31 -8.67
#